data_AF-A0A2A9F5G5-F1
#
_entry.id   AF-A0A2A9F5G5-F1
#
_cell.length_a   1.000
_cell.length_b   1.000
_cell.length_c   1.000
_cell.angle_alpha   90.00
_cell.angle_beta   90.00
_cell.angle_gamma   90.00
#
_symmetry.space_group_name_H-M   'P 1'
#
loop_
_entity.id
_entity.type
_entity.pdbx_description
1 polymer ?
#
loop_
_entity_poly.entity_id
_entity_poly.type
_entity_poly.pdbx_seq_one_letter_code
_entity_poly.pdbx_strand_id
1 'polypeptide(L)'
;MVIQEIKIKQSIDIINATYFIYIKRRASANRGRNRSINLLVDNSNTFKNKFIRYNELLPDDEKTNTSEINSFLIQNSTKNKIIDLFDIKLNNLHQSSRTINWLWGYIQLNFNHEINYLKEILDDIAFFKRNKDNINKLSNLIISEEINDYFNKKSNNLNNKLEQVINFINYKCLLFDVIDDYLRELHDEWMRVFTNNRFKRFITKSKNEDESFRKSQFFYEELIKVDEIDKQLKIFEHCTVNDPTAISQTILDLLSSNLEQQAVISKISKKWSSKKNRNNGKLSFSTTMLPETKNKLDQIVNHSYSNISTTLQKIIDQEHEKLFKK
;
A
#
# COMPACT_ATOMS: atom_id res chain seq x y z
N MET A 1 15.88 -15.26 -16.72
CA MET A 1 15.57 -14.26 -15.68
C MET A 1 16.77 -13.93 -14.80
N VAL A 2 17.34 -14.87 -14.03
CA VAL A 2 18.42 -14.58 -13.06
C VAL A 2 19.62 -13.80 -13.62
N ILE A 3 20.13 -14.16 -14.81
CA ILE A 3 21.29 -13.47 -15.43
C ILE A 3 20.96 -12.01 -15.80
N GLN A 4 19.72 -11.75 -16.20
CA GLN A 4 19.26 -10.42 -16.60
C GLN A 4 19.07 -9.52 -15.37
N GLU A 5 18.46 -10.05 -14.31
CA GLU A 5 18.32 -9.36 -13.01
C GLU A 5 19.68 -8.99 -12.41
N ILE A 6 20.68 -9.87 -12.49
CA ILE A 6 22.05 -9.58 -12.04
C ILE A 6 22.66 -8.42 -12.84
N LYS A 7 22.54 -8.44 -14.18
CA LYS A 7 23.07 -7.38 -15.06
C LYS A 7 22.41 -6.03 -14.79
N ILE A 8 21.11 -6.04 -14.57
CA ILE A 8 20.32 -4.87 -14.19
C ILE A 8 20.86 -4.28 -12.89
N LYS A 9 20.98 -5.09 -11.85
CA LYS A 9 21.42 -4.63 -10.54
C LYS A 9 22.81 -4.02 -10.62
N GLN A 10 23.73 -4.69 -11.32
CA GLN A 10 25.08 -4.17 -11.58
C GLN A 10 25.06 -2.81 -12.31
N SER A 11 24.15 -2.62 -13.26
CA SER A 11 24.02 -1.35 -13.98
C SER A 11 23.55 -0.22 -13.06
N ILE A 12 22.58 -0.48 -12.18
CA ILE A 12 22.09 0.47 -11.17
C ILE A 12 23.20 0.81 -10.17
N ASP A 13 23.95 -0.19 -9.70
CA ASP A 13 25.07 0.00 -8.78
C ASP A 13 26.18 0.87 -9.41
N ILE A 14 26.49 0.67 -10.70
CA ILE A 14 27.46 1.50 -11.43
C ILE A 14 27.00 2.96 -11.54
N ILE A 15 25.71 3.19 -11.82
CA ILE A 15 25.13 4.54 -11.90
C ILE A 15 25.24 5.23 -10.53
N ASN A 16 24.85 4.56 -9.45
CA ASN A 16 24.90 5.11 -8.09
C ASN A 16 26.33 5.34 -7.59
N ALA A 17 27.25 4.43 -7.87
CA ALA A 17 28.67 4.61 -7.56
C ALA A 17 29.26 5.84 -8.27
N THR A 18 28.90 6.03 -9.54
CA THR A 18 29.32 7.20 -10.31
C THR A 18 28.74 8.50 -9.73
N TYR A 19 27.47 8.47 -9.33
CA TYR A 19 26.80 9.62 -8.73
C TYR A 19 27.38 9.99 -7.36
N PHE A 20 27.71 9.01 -6.51
CA PHE A 20 28.42 9.22 -5.26
C PHE A 20 29.76 9.96 -5.46
N ILE A 21 30.56 9.52 -6.43
CA ILE A 21 31.82 10.19 -6.79
C ILE A 21 31.57 11.64 -7.24
N TYR A 22 30.52 11.87 -8.03
CA TYR A 22 30.12 13.20 -8.47
C TYR A 22 29.76 14.13 -7.29
N ILE A 23 28.97 13.66 -6.33
CA ILE A 23 28.59 14.44 -5.14
C ILE A 23 29.80 14.71 -4.25
N LYS A 24 30.59 13.69 -3.93
CA LYS A 24 31.77 13.81 -3.05
C LYS A 24 32.73 14.88 -3.58
N ARG A 25 32.97 14.90 -4.90
CA ARG A 25 33.77 15.94 -5.54
C ARG A 25 33.16 17.34 -5.45
N ARG A 26 31.84 17.46 -5.61
CA ARG A 26 31.15 18.75 -5.50
C ARG A 26 31.28 19.32 -4.08
N ALA A 27 31.28 18.46 -3.06
CA ALA A 27 31.51 18.85 -1.67
C ALA A 27 32.96 19.29 -1.41
N SER A 28 33.95 18.62 -2.00
CA SER A 28 35.37 18.96 -1.84
C SER A 28 35.81 20.21 -2.64
N ALA A 29 35.15 20.52 -3.75
CA ALA A 29 35.61 21.57 -4.68
C ALA A 29 34.96 22.95 -4.44
N ASN A 30 35.61 23.80 -3.64
CA ASN A 30 35.38 25.26 -3.64
C ASN A 30 36.00 25.98 -4.86
N ARG A 31 36.48 25.24 -5.87
CA ARG A 31 37.06 25.78 -7.11
C ARG A 31 36.17 25.43 -8.30
N GLY A 32 35.71 26.49 -8.98
CA GLY A 32 34.73 26.45 -10.04
C GLY A 32 34.97 25.43 -11.15
N ARG A 33 33.85 25.00 -11.73
CA ARG A 33 33.68 24.28 -13.00
C ARG A 33 34.84 23.38 -13.39
N ASN A 34 34.79 22.07 -13.10
CA ASN A 34 35.58 21.13 -13.93
C ASN A 34 34.98 19.72 -14.02
N ARG A 35 34.66 19.35 -15.27
CA ARG A 35 34.45 18.03 -15.89
C ARG A 35 33.93 16.91 -14.97
N SER A 36 32.62 16.66 -15.05
CA SER A 36 32.05 15.37 -14.64
C SER A 36 32.79 14.25 -15.36
N ILE A 37 33.26 13.26 -14.61
CA ILE A 37 33.88 12.10 -15.24
C ILE A 37 32.74 11.31 -15.88
N ASN A 38 32.80 11.10 -17.19
CA ASN A 38 31.87 10.21 -17.91
C ASN A 38 32.24 8.75 -17.58
N LEU A 39 32.05 8.36 -16.31
CA LEU A 39 32.27 7.00 -15.80
C LEU A 39 31.14 6.06 -16.20
N LEU A 40 29.98 6.59 -16.61
CA LEU A 40 28.86 5.75 -17.03
C LEU A 40 29.26 4.90 -18.22
N VAL A 41 29.23 3.60 -17.98
CA VAL A 41 29.53 2.52 -18.92
C VAL A 41 28.61 1.35 -18.59
N ASP A 42 28.38 0.52 -19.58
CA ASP A 42 27.58 -0.71 -19.49
C ASP A 42 28.34 -1.92 -18.92
N ASN A 43 29.64 -1.78 -18.64
CA ASN A 43 30.51 -2.87 -18.21
C ASN A 43 31.30 -2.55 -16.94
N SER A 44 31.21 -3.42 -15.94
CA SER A 44 31.90 -3.31 -14.65
C SER A 44 33.43 -3.23 -14.76
N ASN A 45 34.04 -3.97 -15.69
CA ASN A 45 35.49 -3.94 -15.91
C ASN A 45 35.93 -2.57 -16.46
N THR A 46 35.14 -2.03 -17.39
CA THR A 46 35.38 -0.69 -17.94
C THR A 46 35.20 0.38 -16.86
N PHE A 47 34.19 0.25 -16.00
CA PHE A 47 33.97 1.15 -14.88
C PHE A 47 35.17 1.14 -13.93
N LYS A 48 35.62 -0.06 -13.53
CA LYS A 48 36.79 -0.25 -12.66
C LYS A 48 38.05 0.41 -13.24
N ASN A 49 38.33 0.20 -14.52
CA ASN A 49 39.51 0.80 -15.17
C ASN A 49 39.43 2.32 -15.23
N LYS A 50 38.25 2.89 -15.54
CA LYS A 50 38.04 4.34 -15.52
C LYS A 50 38.13 4.91 -14.11
N PHE A 51 37.63 4.19 -13.11
CA PHE A 51 37.69 4.57 -11.69
C PHE A 51 39.14 4.60 -11.16
N ILE A 52 39.95 3.59 -11.48
CA ILE A 52 41.38 3.56 -11.11
C ILE A 52 42.11 4.77 -11.70
N ARG A 53 41.98 4.97 -13.02
CA ARG A 53 42.57 6.13 -13.72
C ARG A 53 42.11 7.47 -13.16
N TYR A 54 40.86 7.54 -12.70
CA TYR A 54 40.34 8.74 -12.06
C TYR A 54 41.04 9.02 -10.73
N ASN A 55 41.16 8.01 -9.86
CA ASN A 55 41.83 8.15 -8.57
C ASN A 55 43.31 8.48 -8.70
N GLU A 56 44.00 7.99 -9.74
CA GLU A 56 45.41 8.34 -10.01
C GLU A 56 45.64 9.85 -10.20
N LEU A 57 44.61 10.58 -10.64
CA LEU A 57 44.68 12.02 -10.92
C LEU A 57 44.29 12.90 -9.72
N LEU A 58 43.96 12.31 -8.57
CA LEU A 58 43.49 13.02 -7.38
C LEU A 58 44.56 13.08 -6.28
N PRO A 59 44.56 14.15 -5.46
CA PRO A 59 45.22 14.17 -4.16
C PRO A 59 44.76 13.01 -3.26
N ASP A 60 45.63 12.52 -2.37
CA ASP A 60 45.35 11.34 -1.53
C ASP A 60 44.11 11.49 -0.64
N ASP A 61 43.84 12.69 -0.14
CA ASP A 61 42.68 13.04 0.69
C ASP A 61 41.37 13.16 -0.11
N GLU A 62 41.44 13.30 -1.43
CA GLU A 62 40.28 13.34 -2.32
C GLU A 62 39.97 12.00 -3.00
N LYS A 63 40.90 11.03 -2.93
CA LYS A 63 40.71 9.69 -3.50
C LYS A 63 39.50 9.01 -2.87
N THR A 64 38.71 8.35 -3.70
CA THR A 64 37.60 7.52 -3.24
C THR A 64 38.04 6.08 -3.29
N ASN A 65 37.97 5.34 -2.18
CA ASN A 65 38.30 3.92 -2.18
C ASN A 65 37.06 3.06 -2.52
N THR A 66 37.30 1.83 -2.96
CA THR A 66 36.21 0.89 -3.30
C THR A 66 35.37 0.52 -2.09
N SER A 67 35.95 0.49 -0.89
CA SER A 67 35.22 0.22 0.35
C SER A 67 34.16 1.28 0.65
N GLU A 68 34.45 2.56 0.47
CA GLU A 68 33.49 3.66 0.63
C GLU A 68 32.34 3.55 -0.34
N ILE A 69 32.62 3.23 -1.61
CA ILE A 69 31.58 3.00 -2.62
C ILE A 69 30.70 1.82 -2.21
N ASN A 70 31.29 0.70 -1.81
CA ASN A 70 30.53 -0.47 -1.38
C ASN A 70 29.70 -0.16 -0.13
N SER A 71 30.26 0.53 0.86
CA SER A 71 29.54 0.99 2.05
C SER A 71 28.37 1.89 1.66
N PHE A 72 28.57 2.84 0.75
CA PHE A 72 27.51 3.70 0.23
C PHE A 72 26.40 2.88 -0.45
N LEU A 73 26.74 1.96 -1.34
CA LEU A 73 25.77 1.09 -2.03
C LEU A 73 24.97 0.22 -1.06
N ILE A 74 25.63 -0.36 -0.05
CA ILE A 74 24.99 -1.21 0.96
C ILE A 74 24.05 -0.41 1.85
N GLN A 75 24.53 0.73 2.37
CA GLN A 75 23.75 1.63 3.22
C GLN A 75 22.52 2.16 2.49
N ASN A 76 22.65 2.40 1.18
CA ASN A 76 21.57 2.99 0.37
C ASN A 76 20.73 1.96 -0.38
N SER A 77 20.84 0.67 -0.04
CA SER A 77 19.98 -0.37 -0.56
C SER A 77 18.50 -0.01 -0.41
N THR A 78 17.79 0.10 -1.54
CA THR A 78 16.35 0.37 -1.62
C THR A 78 15.54 -0.56 -0.72
N LYS A 79 15.92 -1.84 -0.69
CA LYS A 79 15.26 -2.83 0.17
C LYS A 79 15.37 -2.44 1.64
N ASN A 80 16.55 -2.08 2.12
CA ASN A 80 16.76 -1.71 3.51
C ASN A 80 16.01 -0.43 3.84
N LYS A 81 16.07 0.58 2.97
CA LYS A 81 15.34 1.84 3.12
C LYS A 81 13.84 1.65 3.24
N ILE A 82 13.23 0.84 2.36
CA ILE A 82 11.79 0.53 2.45
C ILE A 82 11.47 -0.19 3.75
N ILE A 83 12.28 -1.18 4.12
CA ILE A 83 12.05 -1.95 5.35
C ILE A 83 12.12 -1.06 6.59
N ASP A 84 13.15 -0.21 6.67
CA ASP A 84 13.39 0.64 7.82
C ASP A 84 12.36 1.78 7.90
N LEU A 85 12.08 2.44 6.78
CA LEU A 85 11.16 3.59 6.74
C LEU A 85 9.70 3.18 7.01
N PHE A 86 9.28 2.01 6.54
CA PHE A 86 7.91 1.52 6.70
C PHE A 86 7.73 0.51 7.83
N ASP A 87 8.76 0.31 8.66
CA ASP A 87 8.81 -0.65 9.78
C ASP A 87 8.34 -2.08 9.40
N ILE A 88 8.86 -2.60 8.29
CA ILE A 88 8.46 -3.92 7.77
C ILE A 88 9.22 -5.03 8.51
N LYS A 89 8.49 -5.94 9.16
CA LYS A 89 9.08 -7.08 9.88
C LYS A 89 9.30 -8.26 8.92
N LEU A 90 10.52 -8.42 8.41
CA LEU A 90 10.86 -9.52 7.49
C LEU A 90 10.60 -10.92 8.08
N ASN A 91 10.86 -11.13 9.37
CA ASN A 91 10.64 -12.42 10.03
C ASN A 91 9.16 -12.73 10.26
N ASN A 92 8.26 -11.75 10.09
CA ASN A 92 6.82 -11.91 10.23
C ASN A 92 6.05 -10.90 9.36
N LEU A 93 6.08 -11.11 8.05
CA LEU A 93 5.46 -10.19 7.08
C LEU A 93 3.95 -10.02 7.27
N HIS A 94 3.27 -10.96 7.93
CA HIS A 94 1.85 -10.81 8.24
C HIS A 94 1.56 -9.60 9.15
N GLN A 95 2.50 -9.22 10.01
CA GLN A 95 2.37 -8.00 10.82
C GLN A 95 2.46 -6.73 9.97
N SER A 96 3.14 -6.79 8.83
CA SER A 96 3.32 -5.69 7.89
C SER A 96 2.44 -5.81 6.64
N SER A 97 1.46 -6.72 6.66
CA SER A 97 0.63 -7.05 5.49
C SER A 97 -0.12 -5.84 4.95
N ARG A 98 -0.68 -4.99 5.82
CA ARG A 98 -1.36 -3.75 5.46
C ARG A 98 -0.44 -2.80 4.71
N THR A 99 0.75 -2.51 5.26
CA THR A 99 1.72 -1.59 4.66
C THR A 99 2.22 -2.09 3.31
N ILE A 100 2.57 -3.38 3.21
CA ILE A 100 3.04 -3.99 1.95
C ILE A 100 1.94 -3.94 0.88
N ASN A 101 0.70 -4.30 1.24
CA ASN A 101 -0.44 -4.24 0.32
C ASN A 101 -0.73 -2.80 -0.11
N TRP A 102 -0.61 -1.83 0.80
CA TRP A 102 -0.82 -0.42 0.50
C TRP A 102 0.23 0.12 -0.46
N LEU A 103 1.53 -0.09 -0.16
CA LEU A 103 2.63 0.32 -1.04
C LEU A 103 2.45 -0.21 -2.45
N TRP A 104 2.20 -1.52 -2.54
CA TRP A 104 1.99 -2.18 -3.82
C TRP A 104 0.75 -1.64 -4.55
N GLY A 105 -0.39 -1.52 -3.86
CA GLY A 105 -1.64 -1.04 -4.45
C GLY A 105 -1.59 0.43 -4.88
N TYR A 106 -0.94 1.28 -4.09
CA TYR A 106 -0.78 2.72 -4.37
C TYR A 106 0.03 2.94 -5.65
N ILE A 107 1.19 2.28 -5.75
CA ILE A 107 2.06 2.38 -6.94
C ILE A 107 1.32 1.87 -8.19
N GLN A 108 0.55 0.78 -8.07
CA GLN A 108 -0.22 0.24 -9.20
C GLN A 108 -1.32 1.20 -9.67
N LEU A 109 -2.01 1.87 -8.76
CA LEU A 109 -3.05 2.84 -9.10
C LEU A 109 -2.51 4.11 -9.74
N ASN A 110 -1.33 4.54 -9.28
CA ASN A 110 -0.72 5.79 -9.69
C ASN A 110 0.42 5.59 -10.70
N PHE A 111 0.60 4.39 -11.25
CA PHE A 111 1.80 3.98 -11.99
C PHE A 111 2.35 5.03 -12.99
N ASN A 112 1.48 5.58 -13.84
CA ASN A 112 1.88 6.61 -14.81
C ASN A 112 2.28 7.93 -14.15
N HIS A 113 1.58 8.33 -13.08
CA HIS A 113 1.91 9.51 -12.31
C HIS A 113 3.27 9.35 -11.61
N GLU A 114 3.48 8.22 -10.92
CA GLU A 114 4.74 7.91 -10.25
C GLU A 114 5.92 7.93 -11.22
N ILE A 115 5.76 7.33 -12.41
CA ILE A 115 6.82 7.33 -13.44
C ILE A 115 7.15 8.76 -13.90
N ASN A 116 6.14 9.59 -14.14
CA ASN A 116 6.36 10.95 -14.59
C ASN A 116 7.03 11.80 -13.52
N TYR A 117 6.57 11.70 -12.28
CA TYR A 117 7.16 12.37 -11.13
C TYR A 117 8.64 12.02 -10.97
N LEU A 118 8.99 10.73 -10.98
CA LEU A 118 10.39 10.27 -10.87
C LEU A 118 11.26 10.78 -12.03
N LYS A 119 10.69 10.82 -13.24
CA LYS A 119 11.37 11.34 -14.41
C LYS A 119 11.63 12.83 -14.29
N GLU A 120 10.67 13.63 -13.80
CA GLU A 120 10.83 15.07 -13.60
C GLU A 120 11.96 15.38 -12.61
N ILE A 121 11.99 14.68 -11.47
CA ILE A 121 13.05 14.86 -10.46
C ILE A 121 14.42 14.46 -11.01
N LEU A 122 14.49 13.32 -11.71
CA LEU A 122 15.73 12.90 -12.37
C LEU A 122 16.18 13.95 -13.39
N ASP A 123 15.24 14.45 -14.19
CA ASP A 123 15.53 15.45 -15.20
C ASP A 123 16.08 16.72 -14.58
N ASP A 124 15.78 17.08 -13.32
CA ASP A 124 16.34 18.25 -12.64
C ASP A 124 17.77 18.09 -12.13
N ILE A 125 18.24 16.85 -11.95
CA ILE A 125 19.57 16.58 -11.42
C ILE A 125 20.64 16.86 -12.47
N ALA A 126 21.59 17.75 -12.13
CA ALA A 126 22.68 18.13 -13.03
C ALA A 126 23.54 16.95 -13.50
N PHE A 127 23.72 15.93 -12.64
CA PHE A 127 24.39 14.69 -13.01
C PHE A 127 23.63 13.95 -14.11
N PHE A 128 22.32 13.81 -13.98
CA PHE A 128 21.46 13.14 -14.95
C PHE A 128 21.44 13.91 -16.27
N LYS A 129 21.19 15.23 -16.26
CA LYS A 129 21.21 16.08 -17.49
C LYS A 129 22.47 15.87 -18.34
N ARG A 130 23.65 15.82 -17.70
CA ARG A 130 24.94 15.64 -18.39
C ARG A 130 25.15 14.24 -18.96
N ASN A 131 24.43 13.27 -18.44
CA ASN A 131 24.60 11.86 -18.73
C ASN A 131 23.36 11.22 -19.38
N LYS A 132 22.34 12.02 -19.70
CA LYS A 132 21.00 11.58 -20.08
C LYS A 132 21.01 10.53 -21.19
N ASP A 133 21.81 10.73 -22.23
CA ASP A 133 21.88 9.79 -23.36
C ASP A 133 22.49 8.44 -22.96
N ASN A 134 23.52 8.44 -22.11
CA ASN A 134 24.13 7.21 -21.62
C ASN A 134 23.19 6.48 -20.65
N ILE A 135 22.54 7.24 -19.76
CA ILE A 135 21.57 6.70 -18.80
C ILE A 135 20.35 6.15 -19.53
N ASN A 136 19.81 6.83 -20.55
CA ASN A 136 18.67 6.35 -21.32
C ASN A 136 18.99 5.07 -22.09
N LYS A 137 20.18 4.97 -22.70
CA LYS A 137 20.64 3.74 -23.36
C LYS A 137 20.74 2.58 -22.36
N LEU A 138 21.32 2.82 -21.18
CA LEU A 138 21.38 1.85 -20.09
C LEU A 138 19.98 1.48 -19.57
N SER A 139 19.12 2.48 -19.38
CA SER A 139 17.76 2.32 -18.89
C SER A 139 16.91 1.47 -19.84
N ASN A 140 17.04 1.66 -21.16
CA ASN A 140 16.37 0.82 -22.15
C ASN A 140 16.85 -0.64 -22.12
N LEU A 141 18.13 -0.88 -21.78
CA LEU A 141 18.65 -2.24 -21.54
C LEU A 141 18.14 -2.83 -20.22
N ILE A 142 17.89 -1.97 -19.23
CA ILE A 142 17.45 -2.32 -17.88
C ILE A 142 15.93 -2.63 -17.84
N ILE A 143 15.11 -1.85 -18.54
CA ILE A 143 13.64 -1.86 -18.52
C ILE A 143 13.10 -2.52 -19.79
N SER A 144 13.43 -3.79 -20.05
CA SER A 144 12.81 -4.51 -21.17
C SER A 144 11.27 -4.51 -21.02
N GLU A 145 10.52 -4.61 -22.14
CA GLU A 145 9.05 -4.73 -22.12
C GLU A 145 8.57 -5.84 -21.16
N GLU A 146 9.29 -6.95 -21.11
CA GLU A 146 9.02 -8.09 -20.22
C GLU A 146 9.02 -7.74 -18.72
N ILE A 147 9.81 -6.74 -18.29
CA ILE A 147 9.89 -6.33 -16.89
C ILE A 147 8.72 -5.42 -16.51
N ASN A 148 8.25 -4.56 -17.43
CA ASN A 148 7.00 -3.82 -17.23
C ASN A 148 5.81 -4.79 -17.14
N ASP A 149 5.79 -5.85 -17.95
CA ASP A 149 4.77 -6.90 -17.87
C ASP A 149 4.81 -7.67 -16.53
N TYR A 150 5.99 -7.83 -15.93
CA TYR A 150 6.14 -8.44 -14.60
C TYR A 150 5.55 -7.56 -13.48
N PHE A 151 5.69 -6.24 -13.57
CA PHE A 151 5.02 -5.32 -12.63
C PHE A 151 3.51 -5.33 -12.77
N ASN A 152 3.02 -5.53 -13.99
CA ASN A 152 1.58 -5.59 -14.27
C ASN A 152 0.95 -6.92 -13.86
N LYS A 153 1.74 -7.94 -13.48
CA LYS A 153 1.20 -9.21 -12.98
C LYS A 153 0.75 -9.07 -11.52
N LYS A 154 -0.57 -9.12 -11.35
CA LYS A 154 -1.25 -9.22 -10.06
C LYS A 154 -0.66 -10.38 -9.25
N SER A 155 -0.32 -10.13 -7.98
CA SER A 155 0.25 -11.12 -7.06
C SER A 155 -0.57 -11.22 -5.78
N ASN A 156 -0.63 -12.41 -5.20
CA ASN A 156 -1.32 -12.66 -3.92
C ASN A 156 -0.33 -12.92 -2.77
N ASN A 157 0.96 -13.03 -3.09
CA ASN A 157 2.02 -13.32 -2.11
C ASN A 157 2.67 -12.01 -1.64
N LEU A 158 2.73 -11.80 -0.32
CA LEU A 158 3.30 -10.59 0.29
C LEU A 158 4.79 -10.40 -0.06
N ASN A 159 5.58 -11.49 -0.13
CA ASN A 159 6.98 -11.40 -0.54
C ASN A 159 7.09 -10.86 -1.96
N ASN A 160 6.31 -11.44 -2.88
CA ASN A 160 6.33 -11.03 -4.28
C ASN A 160 5.86 -9.58 -4.45
N LYS A 161 4.85 -9.14 -3.67
CA LYS A 161 4.40 -7.73 -3.69
C LYS A 161 5.52 -6.79 -3.24
N LEU A 162 6.18 -7.10 -2.12
CA LEU A 162 7.29 -6.31 -1.61
C LEU A 162 8.46 -6.29 -2.61
N GLU A 163 8.78 -7.42 -3.22
CA GLU A 163 9.79 -7.54 -4.26
C GLU A 163 9.44 -6.71 -5.50
N GLN A 164 8.16 -6.71 -5.92
CA GLN A 164 7.68 -5.84 -6.98
C GLN A 164 7.82 -4.35 -6.61
N VAL A 165 7.52 -3.94 -5.37
CA VAL A 165 7.73 -2.54 -4.94
C VAL A 165 9.22 -2.17 -5.01
N ILE A 166 10.11 -3.00 -4.44
CA ILE A 166 11.56 -2.78 -4.45
C ILE A 166 12.08 -2.68 -5.89
N ASN A 167 11.65 -3.60 -6.74
CA ASN A 167 12.09 -3.65 -8.11
C ASN A 167 11.59 -2.42 -8.88
N PHE A 168 10.31 -2.02 -8.75
CA PHE A 168 9.78 -0.82 -9.41
C PHE A 168 10.64 0.41 -9.11
N ILE A 169 10.96 0.62 -7.83
CA ILE A 169 11.79 1.75 -7.39
C ILE A 169 13.20 1.63 -7.96
N ASN A 170 13.85 0.47 -7.88
CA ASN A 170 15.19 0.28 -8.45
C ASN A 170 15.24 0.55 -9.97
N TYR A 171 14.19 0.18 -10.69
CA TYR A 171 14.13 0.32 -12.15
C TYR A 171 13.79 1.74 -12.60
N LYS A 172 12.94 2.45 -11.86
CA LYS A 172 12.46 3.79 -12.22
C LYS A 172 13.27 4.90 -11.58
N CYS A 173 13.84 4.67 -10.40
CA CYS A 173 14.76 5.57 -9.71
C CYS A 173 16.19 5.04 -9.83
N LEU A 174 16.94 5.57 -10.79
CA LEU A 174 18.32 5.13 -11.01
C LEU A 174 19.34 5.74 -10.01
N LEU A 175 18.92 6.70 -9.20
CA LEU A 175 19.76 7.43 -8.23
C LEU A 175 19.19 7.33 -6.80
N PHE A 176 20.06 7.07 -5.81
CA PHE A 176 19.62 6.89 -4.42
C PHE A 176 19.06 8.14 -3.76
N ASP A 177 19.52 9.34 -4.10
CA ASP A 177 18.94 10.58 -3.55
C ASP A 177 17.48 10.73 -4.02
N VAL A 178 17.20 10.38 -5.28
CA VAL A 178 15.82 10.36 -5.81
C VAL A 178 14.98 9.28 -5.13
N ILE A 179 15.59 8.12 -4.84
CA ILE A 179 14.93 7.07 -4.05
C ILE A 179 14.55 7.59 -2.67
N ASP A 180 15.45 8.31 -1.99
CA ASP A 180 15.17 8.85 -0.66
C ASP A 180 14.03 9.86 -0.64
N ASP A 181 14.06 10.82 -1.56
CA ASP A 181 13.01 11.84 -1.67
C ASP A 181 11.67 11.18 -2.01
N TYR A 182 11.66 10.27 -2.98
CA TYR A 182 10.46 9.52 -3.35
C TYR A 182 9.90 8.67 -2.19
N LEU A 183 10.76 7.94 -1.49
CA LEU A 183 10.34 7.10 -0.37
C LEU A 183 9.78 7.92 0.79
N ARG A 184 10.31 9.12 1.03
CA ARG A 184 9.78 10.05 2.05
C ARG A 184 8.39 10.54 1.66
N GLU A 185 8.18 10.97 0.43
CA GLU A 185 6.85 11.39 -0.03
C GLU A 185 5.84 10.24 0.03
N LEU A 186 6.24 9.05 -0.40
CA LEU A 186 5.40 7.86 -0.32
C LEU A 186 5.09 7.48 1.13
N HIS A 187 6.04 7.68 2.05
CA HIS A 187 5.85 7.48 3.48
C HIS A 187 4.90 8.53 4.07
N ASP A 188 4.96 9.79 3.64
CA ASP A 188 4.03 10.82 4.08
C ASP A 188 2.60 10.51 3.65
N GLU A 189 2.41 10.02 2.42
CA GLU A 189 1.11 9.51 1.95
C GLU A 189 0.64 8.31 2.77
N TRP A 190 1.55 7.39 3.12
CA TRP A 190 1.23 6.28 4.01
C TRP A 190 0.79 6.75 5.39
N MET A 191 1.50 7.71 6.00
CA MET A 191 1.21 8.22 7.34
C MET A 191 -0.17 8.89 7.44
N ARG A 192 -0.65 9.49 6.34
CA ARG A 192 -2.01 10.06 6.26
C ARG A 192 -3.10 9.01 6.50
N VAL A 193 -2.89 7.77 6.06
CA VAL A 193 -3.90 6.70 6.16
C VAL A 193 -3.57 5.66 7.24
N PHE A 194 -2.29 5.51 7.62
CA PHE A 194 -1.85 4.55 8.63
C PHE A 194 -2.59 4.70 9.96
N THR A 195 -2.77 5.95 10.41
CA THR A 195 -3.43 6.29 11.67
C THR A 195 -4.95 6.05 11.65
N ASN A 196 -5.53 5.78 10.48
CA ASN A 196 -6.96 5.57 10.32
C ASN A 196 -7.40 4.20 10.86
N ASN A 197 -7.94 4.21 12.08
CA ASN A 197 -8.44 3.04 12.77
C ASN A 197 -9.96 2.79 12.57
N ARG A 198 -10.63 3.45 11.61
CA ARG A 198 -12.10 3.36 11.46
C ARG A 198 -12.56 1.95 11.13
N PHE A 199 -11.91 1.26 10.20
CA PHE A 199 -12.25 -0.12 9.87
C PHE A 199 -11.89 -1.08 11.01
N LYS A 200 -10.73 -0.90 11.67
CA LYS A 200 -10.41 -1.62 12.91
C LYS A 200 -11.53 -1.48 13.97
N ARG A 201 -12.04 -0.27 14.21
CA ARG A 201 -13.18 0.00 15.12
C ARG A 201 -14.49 -0.67 14.69
N PHE A 202 -14.70 -0.88 13.39
CA PHE A 202 -15.82 -1.64 12.88
C PHE A 202 -15.65 -3.12 13.21
N ILE A 203 -14.48 -3.70 12.92
CA ILE A 203 -14.19 -5.13 13.12
C ILE A 203 -14.22 -5.49 14.60
N THR A 204 -13.59 -4.70 15.48
CA THR A 204 -13.45 -4.98 16.92
C THR A 204 -14.76 -5.04 17.73
N LYS A 205 -15.92 -4.74 17.12
CA LYS A 205 -17.24 -4.98 17.73
C LYS A 205 -17.69 -6.46 17.66
N SER A 206 -16.81 -7.38 17.31
CA SER A 206 -17.04 -8.83 17.32
C SER A 206 -16.86 -9.41 18.73
N LYS A 207 -17.65 -10.43 19.09
CA LYS A 207 -17.59 -11.09 20.40
C LYS A 207 -16.42 -12.07 20.52
N ASN A 208 -15.96 -12.62 19.40
CA ASN A 208 -14.86 -13.59 19.33
C ASN A 208 -14.12 -13.50 17.98
N GLU A 209 -13.01 -14.25 17.85
CA GLU A 209 -12.16 -14.29 16.66
C GLU A 209 -12.89 -14.85 15.42
N ASP A 210 -13.71 -15.88 15.59
CA ASP A 210 -14.51 -16.46 14.50
C ASP A 210 -15.51 -15.45 13.91
N GLU A 211 -16.18 -14.68 14.76
CA GLU A 211 -17.08 -13.62 14.33
C GLU A 211 -16.32 -12.48 13.66
N SER A 212 -15.13 -12.14 14.16
CA SER A 212 -14.23 -11.17 13.54
C SER A 212 -13.87 -11.59 12.12
N PHE A 213 -13.41 -12.83 11.95
CA PHE A 213 -13.04 -13.39 10.64
C PHE A 213 -14.23 -13.41 9.67
N ARG A 214 -15.40 -13.93 10.09
CA ARG A 214 -16.62 -13.93 9.26
C ARG A 214 -17.07 -12.53 8.87
N LYS A 215 -16.90 -11.56 9.77
CA LYS A 215 -17.24 -10.17 9.52
C LYS A 215 -16.26 -9.50 8.56
N SER A 216 -14.95 -9.77 8.69
CA SER A 216 -13.93 -9.33 7.73
C SER A 216 -14.19 -9.91 6.34
N GLN A 217 -14.48 -11.21 6.26
CA GLN A 217 -14.75 -11.90 5.00
C GLN A 217 -16.01 -11.34 4.33
N PHE A 218 -17.10 -11.17 5.09
CA PHE A 218 -18.32 -10.53 4.59
C PHE A 218 -18.06 -9.09 4.12
N PHE A 219 -17.27 -8.34 4.88
CA PHE A 219 -16.94 -6.97 4.52
C PHE A 219 -16.22 -6.93 3.18
N TYR A 220 -15.20 -7.77 2.99
CA TYR A 220 -14.50 -7.90 1.72
C TYR A 220 -15.46 -8.24 0.57
N GLU A 221 -16.29 -9.28 0.74
CA GLU A 221 -17.27 -9.72 -0.27
C GLU A 221 -18.28 -8.64 -0.67
N GLU A 222 -18.65 -7.74 0.25
CA GLU A 222 -19.53 -6.63 -0.07
C GLU A 222 -18.78 -5.40 -0.59
N LEU A 223 -17.53 -5.20 -0.17
CA LEU A 223 -16.65 -4.13 -0.63
C LEU A 223 -16.37 -4.28 -2.12
N ILE A 224 -16.11 -5.52 -2.57
CA ILE A 224 -15.85 -5.81 -3.99
C ILE A 224 -17.07 -5.59 -4.91
N LYS A 225 -18.27 -5.37 -4.35
CA LYS A 225 -19.53 -5.13 -5.08
C LYS A 225 -19.92 -3.65 -5.12
N VAL A 226 -19.05 -2.75 -4.65
CA VAL A 226 -19.33 -1.30 -4.65
C VAL A 226 -18.77 -0.70 -5.93
N ASP A 227 -19.65 -0.26 -6.83
CA ASP A 227 -19.31 0.33 -8.14
C ASP A 227 -18.27 1.46 -8.08
N GLU A 228 -18.26 2.27 -7.01
CA GLU A 228 -17.32 3.39 -6.80
C GLU A 228 -15.86 2.94 -6.57
N ILE A 229 -15.60 1.64 -6.36
CA ILE A 229 -14.28 1.08 -6.02
C ILE A 229 -13.67 0.32 -7.23
N ASP A 230 -14.31 0.37 -8.40
CA ASP A 230 -13.96 -0.46 -9.58
C ASP A 230 -12.49 -0.35 -10.06
N LYS A 231 -11.83 0.81 -9.87
CA LYS A 231 -10.42 0.97 -10.26
C LYS A 231 -9.46 0.36 -9.24
N GLN A 232 -9.73 0.55 -7.95
CA GLN A 232 -8.94 0.03 -6.84
C GLN A 232 -9.11 -1.49 -6.70
N LEU A 233 -10.32 -2.00 -6.96
CA LEU A 233 -10.64 -3.42 -6.89
C LEU A 233 -10.00 -4.25 -7.99
N LYS A 234 -9.86 -3.75 -9.22
CA LYS A 234 -9.21 -4.50 -10.31
C LYS A 234 -7.82 -5.02 -9.91
N ILE A 235 -7.10 -4.27 -9.07
CA ILE A 235 -5.76 -4.67 -8.60
C ILE A 235 -5.83 -5.83 -7.58
N PHE A 236 -6.91 -5.93 -6.80
CA PHE A 236 -7.11 -6.96 -5.77
C PHE A 236 -8.12 -8.06 -6.15
N GLU A 237 -8.77 -7.97 -7.31
CA GLU A 237 -9.86 -8.86 -7.78
C GLU A 237 -9.48 -10.34 -7.83
N HIS A 238 -8.19 -10.66 -7.94
CA HIS A 238 -7.68 -12.04 -7.96
C HIS A 238 -6.93 -12.43 -6.70
N CYS A 239 -6.92 -11.59 -5.65
CA CYS A 239 -6.34 -11.94 -4.36
C CYS A 239 -7.14 -13.06 -3.70
N THR A 240 -6.57 -14.27 -3.66
CA THR A 240 -6.97 -15.31 -2.72
C THR A 240 -6.74 -14.75 -1.31
N VAL A 241 -7.84 -14.50 -0.61
CA VAL A 241 -7.85 -13.73 0.63
C VAL A 241 -7.22 -14.56 1.76
N ASN A 242 -5.94 -14.33 2.02
CA ASN A 242 -5.27 -14.93 3.18
C ASN A 242 -5.51 -14.13 4.47
N ASP A 243 -5.75 -12.81 4.34
CA ASP A 243 -6.16 -11.93 5.45
C ASP A 243 -7.21 -10.91 4.97
N PRO A 244 -8.51 -11.20 5.17
CA PRO A 244 -9.59 -10.31 4.72
C PRO A 244 -9.56 -8.96 5.44
N THR A 245 -8.98 -8.90 6.64
CA THR A 245 -8.93 -7.69 7.46
C THR A 245 -7.91 -6.72 6.87
N ALA A 246 -6.67 -7.18 6.64
CA ALA A 246 -5.62 -6.33 6.07
C ALA A 246 -5.97 -5.86 4.66
N ILE A 247 -6.53 -6.73 3.82
CA ILE A 247 -6.91 -6.37 2.44
C ILE A 247 -8.06 -5.36 2.44
N SER A 248 -9.13 -5.59 3.22
CA SER A 248 -10.25 -4.64 3.30
C SER A 248 -9.82 -3.28 3.81
N GLN A 249 -8.99 -3.25 4.86
CA GLN A 249 -8.41 -2.02 5.39
C GLN A 249 -7.58 -1.32 4.30
N THR A 250 -6.76 -2.07 3.56
CA THR A 250 -5.92 -1.49 2.49
C THR A 250 -6.76 -0.89 1.38
N ILE A 251 -7.80 -1.59 0.90
CA ILE A 251 -8.68 -1.07 -0.15
C ILE A 251 -9.33 0.25 0.30
N LEU A 252 -9.77 0.32 1.56
CA LEU A 252 -10.29 1.56 2.13
C LEU A 252 -9.21 2.65 2.23
N ASP A 253 -7.98 2.29 2.63
CA ASP A 253 -6.86 3.23 2.72
C ASP A 253 -6.46 3.80 1.34
N LEU A 254 -6.76 3.10 0.25
CA LEU A 254 -6.57 3.58 -1.12
C LEU A 254 -7.70 4.50 -1.61
N LEU A 255 -8.83 4.55 -0.90
CA LEU A 255 -9.86 5.57 -1.12
C LEU A 255 -9.39 6.84 -0.40
N SER A 256 -8.89 7.81 -1.16
CA SER A 256 -8.27 9.03 -0.65
C SER A 256 -9.22 9.92 0.17
N SER A 257 -10.54 9.74 0.05
CA SER A 257 -11.54 10.51 0.78
C SER A 257 -12.01 9.83 2.07
N ASN A 258 -11.83 10.54 3.18
CA ASN A 258 -12.38 10.16 4.49
C ASN A 258 -13.90 10.01 4.49
N LEU A 259 -14.62 10.75 3.64
CA LEU A 259 -16.08 10.68 3.51
C LEU A 259 -16.50 9.44 2.74
N GLU A 260 -15.77 9.10 1.66
CA GLU A 260 -16.01 7.87 0.88
C GLU A 260 -15.81 6.64 1.74
N GLN A 261 -14.70 6.57 2.49
CA GLN A 261 -14.46 5.47 3.43
C GLN A 261 -15.62 5.32 4.44
N GLN A 262 -16.13 6.44 4.99
CA GLN A 262 -17.27 6.40 5.92
C GLN A 262 -18.56 5.92 5.25
N ALA A 263 -18.85 6.41 4.05
CA ALA A 263 -20.03 6.02 3.30
C ALA A 263 -20.02 4.51 2.99
N VAL A 264 -18.89 3.99 2.52
CA VAL A 264 -18.68 2.56 2.23
C VAL A 264 -18.82 1.72 3.50
N ILE A 265 -18.11 2.07 4.57
CA ILE A 265 -18.19 1.35 5.86
C ILE A 265 -19.63 1.35 6.38
N SER A 266 -20.33 2.48 6.32
CA SER A 266 -21.72 2.62 6.78
C SER A 266 -22.68 1.75 5.96
N LYS A 267 -22.55 1.76 4.62
CA LYS A 267 -23.35 0.95 3.70
C LYS A 267 -23.21 -0.55 3.99
N ILE A 268 -21.97 -1.04 4.12
CA ILE A 268 -21.68 -2.45 4.40
C ILE A 268 -22.11 -2.83 5.83
N SER A 269 -21.89 -1.94 6.81
CA SER A 269 -22.33 -2.16 8.19
C SER A 269 -23.84 -2.34 8.30
N LYS A 270 -24.64 -1.57 7.56
CA LYS A 270 -26.10 -1.74 7.51
C LYS A 270 -26.48 -3.12 6.98
N LYS A 271 -25.86 -3.56 5.87
CA LYS A 271 -26.09 -4.90 5.30
C LYS A 271 -25.74 -6.02 6.28
N TRP A 272 -24.63 -5.90 7.01
CA TRP A 272 -24.22 -6.88 8.02
C TRP A 272 -25.26 -7.01 9.15
N SER A 273 -25.73 -5.88 9.69
CA SER A 273 -26.77 -5.88 10.72
C SER A 273 -28.07 -6.54 10.25
N SER A 274 -28.49 -6.29 9.01
CA SER A 274 -29.65 -6.95 8.40
C SER A 274 -29.45 -8.46 8.25
N LYS A 275 -28.24 -8.92 7.91
CA LYS A 275 -27.90 -10.36 7.80
C LYS A 275 -27.94 -11.05 9.16
N LYS A 276 -27.39 -10.43 10.21
CA LYS A 276 -27.45 -10.98 11.59
C LYS A 276 -28.88 -11.17 12.09
N ASN A 277 -29.78 -10.24 11.76
CA ASN A 277 -31.18 -10.31 12.17
C ASN A 277 -31.98 -11.43 11.49
N ARG A 278 -31.50 -12.01 10.37
CA ARG A 278 -32.16 -13.16 9.74
C ARG A 278 -31.91 -14.49 10.48
N ASN A 279 -30.82 -14.62 11.23
CA ASN A 279 -30.49 -15.84 11.97
C ASN A 279 -31.13 -15.90 13.37
N ASN A 280 -31.73 -14.80 13.84
CA ASN A 280 -32.68 -14.81 14.95
C ASN A 280 -34.07 -14.80 14.33
N GLY A 281 -34.73 -15.96 14.18
CA GLY A 281 -35.99 -16.14 13.44
C GLY A 281 -37.24 -15.39 13.95
N LYS A 282 -37.10 -14.19 14.54
CA LYS A 282 -38.19 -13.28 14.83
C LYS A 282 -38.34 -12.30 13.68
N LEU A 283 -39.35 -12.53 12.84
CA LEU A 283 -39.83 -11.55 11.87
C LEU A 283 -40.15 -10.24 12.61
N SER A 284 -39.44 -9.17 12.28
CA SER A 284 -39.73 -7.84 12.82
C SER A 284 -40.84 -7.20 11.99
N PHE A 285 -41.99 -6.96 12.62
CA PHE A 285 -43.11 -6.23 12.00
C PHE A 285 -43.10 -4.78 12.46
N SER A 286 -43.25 -3.86 11.51
CA SER A 286 -43.59 -2.47 11.80
C SER A 286 -45.10 -2.32 11.68
N THR A 287 -45.75 -1.71 12.67
CA THR A 287 -47.19 -1.46 12.68
C THR A 287 -47.43 -0.01 13.08
N THR A 288 -48.30 0.65 12.34
CA THR A 288 -48.85 1.95 12.68
C THR A 288 -50.12 1.78 13.50
N MET A 289 -50.23 2.53 14.59
CA MET A 289 -51.40 2.52 15.46
C MET A 289 -51.85 3.95 15.74
N LEU A 290 -53.14 4.13 16.03
CA LEU A 290 -53.69 5.42 16.43
C LEU A 290 -53.04 5.89 17.75
N PRO A 291 -52.88 7.21 17.97
CA PRO A 291 -52.25 7.75 19.19
C PRO A 291 -52.91 7.26 20.48
N GLU A 292 -54.24 7.14 20.47
CA GLU A 292 -55.01 6.63 21.60
C GLU A 292 -54.69 5.16 21.92
N THR A 293 -54.53 4.33 20.89
CA THR A 293 -54.15 2.92 21.01
C THR A 293 -52.73 2.78 21.56
N LYS A 294 -51.82 3.65 21.11
CA LYS A 294 -50.44 3.71 21.62
C LYS A 294 -50.42 4.08 23.10
N ASN A 295 -51.17 5.10 23.51
CA ASN A 295 -51.23 5.53 24.91
C ASN A 295 -51.76 4.41 25.82
N LYS A 296 -52.78 3.66 25.38
CA LYS A 296 -53.28 2.49 26.12
C LYS A 296 -52.23 1.38 26.21
N LEU A 297 -51.49 1.11 25.14
CA LEU A 297 -50.41 0.14 25.14
C LEU A 297 -49.29 0.55 26.11
N ASP A 298 -48.88 1.82 26.10
CA ASP A 298 -47.86 2.36 27.00
C ASP A 298 -48.28 2.24 28.47
N GLN A 299 -49.57 2.44 28.79
CA GLN A 299 -50.10 2.19 30.14
C GLN A 299 -50.01 0.71 30.53
N ILE A 300 -50.36 -0.21 29.65
CA ILE A 300 -50.28 -1.66 29.92
C ILE A 300 -48.82 -2.07 30.17
N VAL A 301 -47.90 -1.57 29.36
CA VAL A 301 -46.45 -1.80 29.48
C VAL A 301 -45.92 -1.35 30.84
N ASN A 302 -46.36 -0.17 31.30
CA ASN A 302 -46.00 0.36 32.61
C ASN A 302 -46.55 -0.51 33.76
N HIS A 303 -47.79 -1.00 33.63
CA HIS A 303 -48.38 -1.90 34.63
C HIS A 303 -47.78 -3.30 34.64
N SER A 304 -47.29 -3.79 33.49
CA SER A 304 -46.77 -5.15 33.35
C SER A 304 -45.25 -5.27 33.59
N TYR A 305 -44.56 -4.17 33.91
CA TYR A 305 -43.09 -4.10 34.07
C TYR A 305 -42.33 -4.83 32.94
N SER A 306 -42.83 -4.75 31.71
CA SER A 306 -42.21 -5.37 30.54
C SER A 306 -41.94 -4.34 29.45
N ASN A 307 -41.21 -4.71 28.40
CA ASN A 307 -41.05 -3.83 27.25
C ASN A 307 -42.24 -3.98 26.27
N ILE A 308 -42.47 -2.94 25.46
CA ILE A 308 -43.57 -2.86 24.46
C ILE A 308 -43.64 -4.11 23.57
N SER A 309 -42.49 -4.62 23.11
CA SER A 309 -42.43 -5.78 22.23
C SER A 309 -42.92 -7.06 22.92
N THR A 310 -42.53 -7.28 24.18
CA THR A 310 -42.98 -8.44 24.96
C THR A 310 -44.46 -8.35 25.30
N THR A 311 -44.97 -7.16 25.60
CA THR A 311 -46.40 -6.93 25.87
C THR A 311 -47.25 -7.20 24.63
N LEU A 312 -46.84 -6.69 23.47
CA LEU A 312 -47.52 -6.96 22.19
C LEU A 312 -47.54 -8.45 21.84
N GLN A 313 -46.41 -9.14 22.03
CA GLN A 313 -46.35 -10.58 21.79
C GLN A 313 -47.37 -11.34 22.63
N LYS A 314 -47.48 -11.02 23.93
CA LYS A 314 -48.47 -11.65 24.83
C LYS A 314 -49.91 -11.43 24.37
N ILE A 315 -50.24 -10.23 23.93
CA ILE A 315 -51.59 -9.91 23.43
C ILE A 315 -51.89 -10.71 22.17
N ILE A 316 -50.94 -10.77 21.23
CA ILE A 316 -51.07 -11.55 19.99
C ILE A 316 -51.22 -13.03 20.30
N ASP A 317 -50.41 -13.58 21.20
CA ASP A 317 -50.47 -14.99 21.59
C ASP A 317 -51.81 -15.34 22.25
N GLN A 318 -52.32 -14.47 23.14
CA GLN A 318 -53.62 -14.63 23.79
C GLN A 318 -54.79 -14.62 22.79
N GLU A 319 -54.78 -13.68 21.85
CA GLU A 319 -55.81 -13.61 20.82
C GLU A 319 -55.71 -14.79 19.83
N HIS A 320 -54.49 -15.21 19.49
CA HIS A 320 -54.28 -16.41 18.68
C HIS A 320 -54.81 -17.66 19.39
N GLU A 321 -54.56 -17.83 20.68
CA GLU A 321 -55.13 -18.96 21.45
C GLU A 321 -56.65 -18.93 21.47
N LYS A 322 -57.29 -17.77 21.70
CA LYS A 322 -58.76 -17.64 21.64
C LYS A 322 -59.36 -17.98 20.28
N LEU A 323 -58.67 -17.62 19.20
CA LEU A 323 -59.16 -17.81 17.83
C LEU A 323 -58.95 -19.24 17.32
N PHE A 324 -57.90 -19.95 17.78
CA PHE A 324 -57.47 -21.21 17.17
C PHE A 324 -57.39 -22.42 18.10
N LYS A 325 -57.55 -22.26 19.42
CA LYS A 325 -57.73 -23.37 20.37
C LYS A 325 -59.16 -23.33 20.92
N LYS A 326 -60.01 -24.24 20.42
CA LYS A 326 -61.27 -24.59 21.08
C LYS A 326 -61.00 -25.51 22.26
#